data_AF-K1UBN4-F1
#
_entry.id   AF-K1UBN4-F1
#
_cell.length_a   1.000
_cell.length_b   1.000
_cell.length_c   1.000
_cell.angle_alpha   90.00
_cell.angle_beta   90.00
_cell.angle_gamma   90.00
#
_symmetry.space_group_name_H-M   'P 1'
#
loop_
_entity.id
_entity.type
_entity.pdbx_description
1 polymer ?
#
loop_
_entity_poly.entity_id
_entity_poly.type
_entity_poly.pdbx_seq_one_letter_code
_entity_poly.pdbx_strand_id
1 'polypeptide(L)'
;NQLIALLVTTVGRYDEAPETMKSIVPQLEELCGLKFDPRKSLKNQLLRTADKLCQIYNGTDSSLISYIPENAQKAIHLRKEWYQSCKYLTFENIILPVPQNYDAVLTQLYGDYMTPVQNTAGHDYPFYKKQTNSVIEKITEKISNGEKPFII
;
A
#
# COMPACT_ATOMS: atom_id res chain seq x y z
N ASN A 1 -8.10 -1.58 14.80
CA ASN A 1 -9.42 -0.94 14.70
C ASN A 1 -10.11 -1.41 13.43
N GLN A 2 -11.22 -2.14 13.54
CA GLN A 2 -11.94 -2.73 12.39
C GLN A 2 -12.45 -1.67 11.40
N LEU A 3 -12.77 -0.47 11.87
CA LEU A 3 -13.25 0.63 11.02
C LEU A 3 -12.17 1.12 10.04
N ILE A 4 -10.92 1.26 10.51
CA ILE A 4 -9.79 1.68 9.66
C ILE A 4 -9.56 0.63 8.55
N ALA A 5 -9.60 -0.65 8.90
CA ALA A 5 -9.46 -1.74 7.93
C ALA A 5 -10.58 -1.71 6.86
N LEU A 6 -11.82 -1.44 7.27
CA LEU A 6 -12.96 -1.33 6.34
C LEU A 6 -12.78 -0.14 5.38
N LEU A 7 -12.35 1.03 5.88
CA LEU A 7 -12.09 2.20 5.05
C LEU A 7 -10.99 1.94 4.02
N VAL A 8 -9.86 1.36 4.43
CA VAL A 8 -8.74 1.04 3.53
C VAL A 8 -9.12 -0.03 2.52
N THR A 9 -9.83 -1.08 2.94
CA THR A 9 -10.28 -2.15 2.05
C THR A 9 -11.23 -1.63 0.98
N THR A 10 -12.13 -0.71 1.35
CA THR A 10 -13.04 -0.05 0.41
C THR A 10 -12.27 0.71 -0.67
N VAL A 11 -11.21 1.41 -0.29
CA VAL A 11 -10.35 2.13 -1.23
C VAL A 11 -9.61 1.18 -2.16
N GLY A 12 -9.04 0.09 -1.62
CA GLY A 12 -8.30 -0.90 -2.39
C GLY A 12 -9.16 -1.61 -3.44
N ARG A 13 -10.44 -1.88 -3.12
CA ARG A 13 -11.38 -2.58 -4.01
C ARG A 13 -12.21 -1.64 -4.89
N TYR A 14 -12.03 -0.33 -4.77
CA TYR A 14 -12.85 0.65 -5.48
C TYR A 14 -12.72 0.54 -7.00
N ASP A 15 -11.51 0.28 -7.50
CA ASP A 15 -11.26 0.22 -8.95
C ASP A 15 -11.77 -1.10 -9.56
N GLU A 16 -11.92 -2.15 -8.76
CA GLU A 16 -12.45 -3.47 -9.18
C GLU A 16 -13.98 -3.51 -9.19
N ALA A 17 -14.64 -2.92 -8.18
CA ALA A 17 -16.08 -3.01 -7.99
C ALA A 17 -16.68 -1.68 -7.47
N PRO A 18 -16.70 -0.62 -8.30
CA PRO A 18 -17.06 0.73 -7.85
C PRO A 18 -18.50 0.83 -7.34
N GLU A 19 -19.46 0.15 -7.96
CA GLU A 19 -20.87 0.20 -7.54
C GLU A 19 -21.10 -0.51 -6.21
N THR A 20 -20.43 -1.65 -5.97
CA THR A 20 -20.44 -2.33 -4.67
C THR A 20 -19.79 -1.47 -3.60
N MET A 21 -18.69 -0.78 -3.92
CA MET A 21 -18.03 0.09 -2.95
C MET A 21 -18.82 1.39 -2.68
N LYS A 22 -19.64 1.86 -3.63
CA LYS A 22 -20.57 2.98 -3.39
C LYS A 22 -21.74 2.60 -2.50
N SER A 23 -22.24 1.35 -2.57
CA SER A 23 -23.39 0.92 -1.76
C SER A 23 -23.08 0.82 -0.27
N ILE A 24 -21.80 0.65 0.11
CA ILE A 24 -21.36 0.63 1.51
C ILE A 24 -21.08 2.02 2.09
N VAL A 25 -21.06 3.07 1.25
CA VAL A 25 -20.79 4.46 1.69
C VAL A 25 -21.76 4.93 2.78
N PRO A 26 -23.09 4.70 2.70
CA PRO A 26 -24.01 5.12 3.76
C PRO A 26 -23.68 4.51 5.13
N GLN A 27 -23.26 3.24 5.15
CA GLN A 27 -22.85 2.57 6.38
C GLN A 27 -21.54 3.18 6.93
N LEU A 28 -20.60 3.52 6.06
CA LEU A 28 -19.37 4.20 6.44
C LEU A 28 -19.62 5.60 6.99
N GLU A 29 -20.58 6.33 6.42
CA GLU A 29 -21.02 7.63 6.92
C GLU A 29 -21.60 7.52 8.33
N GLU A 30 -22.44 6.52 8.58
CA GLU A 30 -23.03 6.24 9.89
C GLU A 30 -21.96 5.87 10.92
N LEU A 31 -21.08 4.92 10.60
CA LEU A 31 -20.01 4.46 11.48
C LEU A 31 -19.00 5.56 11.83
N CYS A 32 -18.70 6.45 10.87
CA CYS A 32 -17.77 7.55 11.07
C CYS A 32 -18.45 8.81 11.64
N GLY A 33 -19.78 8.89 11.61
CA GLY A 33 -20.52 10.13 11.90
C GLY A 33 -20.19 11.28 10.92
N LEU A 34 -19.88 10.96 9.66
CA LEU A 34 -19.44 11.91 8.64
C LEU A 34 -20.31 11.81 7.38
N LYS A 35 -20.40 12.90 6.60
CA LYS A 35 -21.02 12.87 5.27
C LYS A 35 -19.96 13.10 4.20
N PHE A 36 -19.94 12.24 3.18
CA PHE A 36 -19.00 12.31 2.07
C PHE A 36 -19.60 13.14 0.93
N ASP A 37 -18.80 14.02 0.34
CA ASP A 37 -19.22 14.87 -0.78
C ASP A 37 -19.17 14.04 -2.09
N PRO A 38 -20.32 13.80 -2.76
CA PRO A 38 -20.37 13.01 -3.99
C PRO A 38 -19.66 13.69 -5.17
N ARG A 39 -19.36 14.99 -5.09
CA ARG A 39 -18.65 15.75 -6.13
C ARG A 39 -17.13 15.58 -6.05
N LYS A 40 -16.62 15.00 -4.96
CA LYS A 40 -15.19 14.82 -4.70
C LYS A 40 -14.82 13.34 -4.79
N SER A 41 -13.52 13.07 -4.97
CA SER A 41 -13.00 11.70 -4.96
C SER A 41 -13.34 11.00 -3.65
N LEU A 42 -14.16 9.96 -3.72
CA LEU A 42 -14.51 9.14 -2.57
C LEU A 42 -13.26 8.46 -1.98
N LYS A 43 -12.38 7.93 -2.83
CA LYS A 43 -11.11 7.32 -2.39
C LYS A 43 -10.29 8.27 -1.50
N ASN A 44 -10.14 9.53 -1.93
CA ASN A 44 -9.41 10.52 -1.15
C ASN A 44 -10.10 10.82 0.20
N GLN A 45 -11.42 10.95 0.21
CA GLN A 45 -12.18 11.20 1.43
C GLN A 45 -12.04 10.04 2.43
N LEU A 46 -12.16 8.80 1.97
CA LEU A 46 -12.00 7.60 2.79
C LEU A 46 -10.60 7.49 3.38
N LEU A 47 -9.55 7.72 2.58
CA LEU A 47 -8.16 7.71 3.07
C LEU A 47 -7.90 8.78 4.13
N ARG A 48 -8.43 10.00 3.93
CA ARG A 48 -8.31 11.08 4.92
C ARG A 48 -9.07 10.77 6.21
N THR A 49 -10.21 10.10 6.13
CA THR A 49 -10.94 9.66 7.32
C THR A 49 -10.17 8.58 8.07
N ALA A 50 -9.60 7.60 7.35
CA ALA A 50 -8.75 6.57 7.96
C ALA A 50 -7.53 7.19 8.67
N ASP A 51 -6.87 8.16 8.03
CA ASP A 51 -5.74 8.89 8.60
C ASP A 51 -6.13 9.64 9.89
N LYS A 52 -7.25 10.39 9.87
CA LYS A 52 -7.75 11.06 11.09
C LYS A 52 -8.04 10.07 12.22
N LEU A 53 -8.65 8.92 11.92
CA LEU A 53 -8.90 7.89 12.92
C LEU A 53 -7.61 7.34 13.52
N CYS A 54 -6.57 7.11 12.71
CA CYS A 54 -5.25 6.76 13.21
C CYS A 54 -4.70 7.83 14.16
N GLN A 55 -4.84 9.11 13.81
CA GLN A 55 -4.31 10.23 14.59
C GLN A 55 -4.95 10.36 15.98
N ILE A 56 -6.18 9.88 16.20
CA ILE A 56 -6.81 9.86 17.54
C ILE A 56 -6.01 9.00 18.53
N TYR A 57 -5.26 8.01 18.02
CA TYR A 57 -4.42 7.14 18.84
C TYR A 57 -2.97 7.64 18.96
N ASN A 58 -2.63 8.77 18.32
CA ASN A 58 -1.33 9.39 18.49
C ASN A 58 -1.17 9.86 19.94
N GLY A 59 -0.03 9.52 20.56
CA GLY A 59 0.24 9.89 21.95
C GLY A 59 -0.40 8.97 22.99
N THR A 60 -1.04 7.86 22.58
CA THR A 60 -1.42 6.80 23.53
C THR A 60 -0.17 6.16 24.15
N ASP A 61 -0.32 5.67 25.39
CA ASP A 61 0.73 4.94 26.14
C ASP A 61 0.97 3.51 25.60
N SER A 62 0.50 3.21 24.39
CA SER A 62 0.80 1.93 23.76
C SER A 62 2.29 1.79 23.51
N SER A 63 2.86 0.67 23.98
CA SER A 63 4.23 0.26 23.65
C SER A 63 4.34 -0.34 22.25
N LEU A 64 3.21 -0.64 21.62
CA LEU A 64 3.13 -1.25 20.30
C LEU A 64 2.62 -0.26 19.24
N ILE A 65 3.23 -0.34 18.07
CA ILE A 65 2.77 0.29 16.83
C ILE A 65 2.45 -0.81 15.82
N SER A 66 1.50 -0.55 14.93
CA SER A 66 1.08 -1.52 13.92
C SER A 66 0.85 -0.83 12.58
N TYR A 67 1.10 -1.57 11.51
CA TYR A 67 0.82 -1.14 10.15
C TYR A 67 -0.53 -1.73 9.72
N ILE A 68 -1.52 -0.87 9.50
CA ILE A 68 -2.90 -1.27 9.22
C ILE A 68 -3.23 -1.49 7.72
N PRO A 69 -2.53 -0.91 6.71
CA PRO A 69 -3.02 -0.98 5.33
C PRO A 69 -2.45 -2.10 4.42
N GLU A 70 -1.95 -3.22 4.95
CA GLU A 70 -1.83 -4.47 4.18
C GLU A 70 -2.32 -5.65 5.00
N ASN A 71 -3.40 -6.29 4.52
CA ASN A 71 -3.93 -7.55 5.02
C ASN A 71 -4.05 -7.63 6.55
N ALA A 72 -5.26 -7.40 7.06
CA ALA A 72 -5.69 -7.71 8.43
C ALA A 72 -5.40 -9.16 8.91
N GLN A 73 -4.72 -9.98 8.11
CA GLN A 73 -4.28 -11.35 8.39
C GLN A 73 -2.91 -11.42 9.08
N LYS A 74 -1.96 -10.49 8.85
CA LYS A 74 -0.71 -10.44 9.62
C LYS A 74 -0.83 -9.35 10.68
N ALA A 75 -1.07 -9.78 11.92
CA ALA A 75 -1.04 -8.90 13.07
C ALA A 75 0.41 -8.49 13.37
N ILE A 76 0.94 -7.55 12.59
CA ILE A 76 2.27 -6.99 12.76
C ILE A 76 2.22 -6.05 13.96
N HIS A 77 2.94 -6.43 15.02
CA HIS A 77 3.14 -5.62 16.21
C HIS A 77 4.61 -5.29 16.32
N LEU A 78 4.93 -4.02 16.19
CA LEU A 78 6.28 -3.49 16.30
C LEU A 78 6.37 -2.70 17.61
N ARG A 79 7.55 -2.66 18.23
CA ARG A 79 7.71 -1.88 19.46
C ARG A 79 7.99 -0.42 19.12
N LYS A 80 7.27 0.48 19.78
CA LYS A 80 7.46 1.94 19.67
C LYS A 80 8.91 2.33 19.99
N GLU A 81 9.52 1.67 20.97
CA GLU A 81 10.90 1.91 21.40
C GLU A 81 11.93 1.69 20.27
N TRP A 82 11.66 0.81 19.31
CA TRP A 82 12.57 0.56 18.19
C TRP A 82 12.75 1.77 17.27
N TYR A 83 11.80 2.71 17.30
CA TYR A 83 11.74 3.90 16.45
C TYR A 83 12.03 5.20 17.22
N GLN A 84 12.38 5.13 18.51
CA GLN A 84 12.64 6.33 19.33
C GLN A 84 13.89 7.09 18.92
N SER A 85 14.85 6.41 18.31
CA SER A 85 16.07 7.00 17.78
C SER A 85 16.43 6.36 16.44
N CYS A 86 17.25 7.08 15.67
CA CYS A 86 17.78 6.59 14.42
C CYS A 86 19.31 6.65 14.42
N LYS A 87 19.91 5.78 13.61
CA LYS A 87 21.32 5.86 13.23
C LYS A 87 21.42 5.97 11.71
N TYR A 88 22.53 6.51 11.25
CA TYR A 88 22.78 6.70 9.83
C TYR A 88 23.66 5.56 9.33
N LEU A 89 23.19 4.86 8.29
CA LEU A 89 23.94 3.81 7.61
C LEU A 89 24.18 4.20 6.16
N THR A 90 25.35 3.83 5.65
CA THR A 90 25.65 3.86 4.22
C THR A 90 24.94 2.71 3.53
N PHE A 91 24.18 3.01 2.49
CA PHE A 91 23.55 2.04 1.61
C PHE A 91 23.81 2.46 0.17
N GLU A 92 24.52 1.63 -0.60
CA GLU A 92 25.03 1.99 -1.92
C GLU A 92 25.80 3.33 -1.87
N ASN A 93 25.34 4.35 -2.59
CA ASN A 93 25.95 5.66 -2.69
C ASN A 93 25.26 6.74 -1.82
N ILE A 94 24.38 6.34 -0.91
CA ILE A 94 23.60 7.26 -0.07
C ILE A 94 23.71 6.90 1.41
N ILE A 95 23.38 7.87 2.27
CA ILE A 95 23.29 7.68 3.72
C ILE A 95 21.80 7.74 4.10
N LEU A 96 21.32 6.70 4.78
CA LEU A 96 19.92 6.56 5.17
C LEU A 96 19.78 6.59 6.70
N PRO A 97 18.81 7.35 7.25
CA PRO A 97 18.41 7.18 8.63
C PRO A 97 17.62 5.88 8.76
N VAL A 98 18.08 5.00 9.65
CA VAL A 98 17.39 3.74 9.99
C VAL A 98 17.05 3.73 11.47
N PRO A 99 15.98 3.04 11.89
CA PRO A 99 15.69 2.83 13.31
C PRO A 99 16.92 2.23 14.01
N GLN A 100 17.22 2.69 15.24
CA GLN A 100 18.36 2.18 16.00
C GLN A 100 18.33 0.64 16.11
N ASN A 101 17.13 0.08 16.27
CA ASN A 101 16.85 -1.34 16.38
C ASN A 101 16.27 -1.94 15.08
N TYR A 102 16.77 -1.50 13.91
CA TYR A 102 16.27 -1.96 12.61
C TYR A 102 16.27 -3.50 12.47
N ASP A 103 17.22 -4.19 13.10
CA ASP A 103 17.32 -5.65 13.02
C ASP A 103 16.09 -6.35 13.59
N ALA A 104 15.59 -5.87 14.74
CA ALA A 104 14.36 -6.36 15.35
C ALA A 104 13.13 -6.02 14.50
N VAL A 105 13.11 -4.84 13.88
CA VAL A 105 12.06 -4.43 12.93
C VAL A 105 12.01 -5.39 11.74
N LEU A 106 13.14 -5.63 11.08
CA LEU A 106 13.22 -6.49 9.90
C LEU A 106 12.89 -7.94 10.24
N THR A 107 13.38 -8.44 11.37
CA THR A 107 13.05 -9.79 11.86
C THR A 107 11.55 -9.94 12.12
N GLN A 108 10.90 -8.95 12.73
CA GLN A 108 9.46 -8.98 13.00
C GLN A 108 8.61 -8.94 11.73
N LEU A 109 9.08 -8.24 10.68
CA LEU A 109 8.35 -8.10 9.41
C LEU A 109 8.56 -9.31 8.48
N TYR A 110 9.79 -9.81 8.40
CA TYR A 110 10.21 -10.74 7.35
C TYR A 110 10.73 -12.09 7.85
N GLY A 111 10.94 -12.26 9.17
CA GLY A 111 11.56 -13.46 9.73
C GLY A 111 13.07 -13.46 9.52
N ASP A 112 13.62 -14.54 8.99
CA ASP A 112 15.04 -14.61 8.60
C ASP A 112 15.31 -13.77 7.34
N TYR A 113 15.32 -12.45 7.51
CA TYR A 113 15.37 -11.48 6.42
C TYR A 113 16.73 -11.45 5.69
N MET A 114 17.77 -12.02 6.28
CA MET A 114 19.12 -12.09 5.69
C MET A 114 19.27 -13.26 4.72
N THR A 115 18.31 -14.17 4.66
CA THR A 115 18.27 -15.28 3.71
C THR A 115 17.26 -14.98 2.59
N PRO A 116 17.70 -14.61 1.37
CA PRO A 116 16.79 -14.31 0.27
C PRO A 116 16.01 -15.56 -0.15
N VAL A 117 14.70 -15.44 -0.25
CA VAL A 117 13.82 -16.49 -0.81
C VAL A 117 13.34 -16.05 -2.18
N GLN A 118 13.53 -16.89 -3.19
CA GLN A 118 13.08 -16.61 -4.56
C GLN A 118 11.58 -16.86 -4.69
N ASN A 119 10.95 -16.21 -5.68
CA ASN A 119 9.53 -16.39 -6.03
C ASN A 119 8.52 -15.98 -4.94
N THR A 120 8.90 -15.14 -3.98
CA THR A 120 7.99 -14.55 -2.97
C THR A 120 7.59 -13.11 -3.30
N ALA A 121 8.10 -12.55 -4.40
CA ALA A 121 7.80 -11.19 -4.82
C ALA A 121 6.34 -11.07 -5.30
N GLY A 122 5.69 -9.95 -4.96
CA GLY A 122 4.33 -9.63 -5.44
C GLY A 122 4.28 -9.19 -6.91
N HIS A 123 5.39 -9.25 -7.63
CA HIS A 123 5.50 -8.84 -9.04
C HIS A 123 6.30 -9.86 -9.87
N ASP A 124 5.94 -9.96 -11.15
CA ASP A 124 6.58 -10.88 -12.08
C ASP A 124 7.93 -10.33 -12.58
N TYR A 125 8.87 -11.25 -12.82
CA TYR A 125 10.12 -10.95 -13.51
C TYR A 125 10.19 -11.60 -14.91
N PRO A 126 10.87 -10.97 -15.88
CA PRO A 126 11.43 -9.62 -15.84
C PRO A 126 10.35 -8.54 -15.67
N PHE A 127 10.66 -7.47 -14.94
CA PHE A 127 9.70 -6.42 -14.58
C PHE A 127 8.92 -5.86 -15.79
N TYR A 128 9.60 -5.71 -16.94
CA TYR A 128 8.99 -5.16 -18.16
C TYR A 128 8.35 -6.20 -19.09
N LYS A 129 8.30 -7.49 -18.72
CA LYS A 129 7.85 -8.56 -19.64
C LYS A 129 6.44 -8.31 -20.17
N LYS A 130 5.51 -7.91 -19.31
CA LYS A 130 4.11 -7.63 -19.71
C LYS A 130 4.03 -6.42 -20.65
N GLN A 131 4.77 -5.36 -20.34
CA GLN A 131 4.82 -4.13 -21.14
C GLN A 131 5.44 -4.40 -22.50
N THR A 132 6.55 -5.15 -22.56
CA THR A 132 7.21 -5.56 -23.80
C THR A 132 6.27 -6.38 -24.66
N ASN A 133 5.59 -7.39 -24.09
CA ASN A 133 4.62 -8.20 -24.84
C ASN A 133 3.49 -7.34 -25.40
N SER A 134 2.90 -6.45 -24.59
CA SER A 134 1.83 -5.56 -25.06
C SER A 134 2.29 -4.60 -26.17
N VAL A 135 3.53 -4.10 -26.11
CA VAL A 135 4.13 -3.28 -27.17
C VAL A 135 4.31 -4.09 -28.45
N ILE A 136 4.83 -5.32 -28.36
CA ILE A 136 5.03 -6.21 -29.51
C ILE A 136 3.71 -6.55 -30.17
N GLU A 137 2.67 -6.90 -29.40
CA GLU A 137 1.33 -7.20 -29.90
C GLU A 137 0.77 -6.01 -30.69
N LYS A 138 0.80 -4.81 -30.12
CA LYS A 138 0.31 -3.60 -30.79
C LYS A 138 1.09 -3.25 -32.05
N ILE A 139 2.41 -3.44 -32.05
CA ILE A 139 3.25 -3.23 -33.24
C ILE A 139 2.86 -4.24 -34.33
N THR A 140 2.68 -5.51 -33.96
CA THR A 140 2.32 -6.59 -34.89
C THR A 140 0.94 -6.35 -35.50
N GLU A 141 -0.03 -5.91 -34.69
CA GLU A 141 -1.38 -5.54 -35.13
C GLU A 141 -1.32 -4.39 -36.15
N LYS A 142 -0.60 -3.30 -35.83
CA LYS A 142 -0.41 -2.16 -36.74
C LYS A 142 0.18 -2.59 -38.09
N ILE A 143 1.24 -3.39 -38.06
CA ILE A 143 1.88 -3.89 -39.28
C ILE A 143 0.90 -4.75 -40.10
N SER A 144 0.14 -5.62 -39.43
CA SER A 144 -0.87 -6.47 -40.08
C SER A 144 -2.00 -5.65 -40.72
N ASN A 145 -2.33 -4.49 -40.14
CA ASN A 145 -3.31 -3.55 -40.67
C ASN A 145 -2.73 -2.59 -41.73
N GLY A 146 -1.45 -2.73 -42.11
CA GLY A 146 -0.79 -1.88 -43.10
C GLY A 146 -0.36 -0.50 -42.58
N GLU A 147 -0.41 -0.28 -41.26
CA GLU A 147 0.02 0.96 -40.62
C GLU A 147 1.52 0.97 -40.35
N LYS A 148 2.14 2.16 -40.36
CA LYS A 148 3.53 2.29 -39.93
C LYS A 148 3.63 2.08 -38.41
N PRO A 149 4.54 1.21 -37.93
CA PRO A 149 4.64 0.88 -36.50
C PRO A 149 5.19 2.05 -35.67
N PHE A 150 5.95 2.95 -36.30
CA PHE A 150 6.49 4.15 -35.66
C PHE A 150 6.26 5.37 -36.56
N ILE A 151 5.91 6.49 -35.94
CA ILE A 151 5.89 7.81 -36.59
C ILE A 151 7.27 8.41 -36.30
N ILE A 152 8.07 8.61 -37.36
CA ILE A 152 9.36 9.31 -37.30
C ILE A 152 9.11 10.76 -37.70
#